data_AF-A0A0G4MD83-F1
#
_entry.id   AF-A0A0G4MD83-F1
#
_cell.length_a   1.000
_cell.length_b   1.000
_cell.length_c   1.000
_cell.angle_alpha   90.00
_cell.angle_beta   90.00
_cell.angle_gamma   90.00
#
_symmetry.space_group_name_H-M   'P 1'
#
loop_
_entity.id
_entity.type
_entity.pdbx_description
1 polymer ?
#
loop_
_entity_poly.entity_id
_entity_poly.type
_entity_poly.pdbx_seq_one_letter_code
_entity_poly.pdbx_strand_id
1 'polypeptide(L)'
;MERVADMLTAYFVPIITLIAILTWATWTILGLAGVLPESYLDATSGWVAFALQFAIAVFVVACPCGLGLAAPTAIFVGGGLAAKHGILAKGGGEAFEKASKIDLVVFDKTGTLTVGGEPKITDALTYPGSTQEAAGQEDTGLLFAALKAVEENSSHP
;
A
#
# COMPACT_ATOMS: atom_id res chain seq x y z
N MET A 1 -4.69 -6.64 0.26
CA MET A 1 -4.50 -7.11 -1.14
C MET A 1 -4.67 -8.62 -1.34
N GLU A 2 -3.95 -9.50 -0.63
CA GLU A 2 -4.03 -10.98 -0.86
C GLU A 2 -5.45 -11.54 -0.81
N ARG A 3 -6.25 -11.15 0.20
CA ARG A 3 -7.67 -11.56 0.30
C ARG A 3 -8.53 -11.19 -0.91
N VAL A 4 -8.23 -10.09 -1.60
CA VAL A 4 -9.02 -9.64 -2.76
C VAL A 4 -8.65 -10.46 -3.98
N ALA A 5 -7.36 -10.78 -4.17
CA ALA A 5 -6.89 -11.64 -5.25
C ALA A 5 -7.40 -13.08 -5.10
N ASP A 6 -7.37 -13.62 -3.87
CA ASP A 6 -7.89 -14.95 -3.57
C ASP A 6 -9.41 -15.02 -3.77
N MET A 7 -10.14 -13.99 -3.34
CA MET A 7 -11.59 -13.91 -3.55
C MET A 7 -11.93 -13.83 -5.04
N LEU A 8 -11.22 -13.00 -5.81
CA LEU A 8 -11.40 -12.89 -7.26
C LEU A 8 -11.19 -14.25 -7.93
N THR A 9 -10.11 -14.95 -7.60
CA THR A 9 -9.83 -16.27 -8.18
C THR A 9 -10.89 -17.29 -7.77
N ALA A 10 -11.34 -17.27 -6.52
CA ALA A 10 -12.37 -18.17 -5.99
C ALA A 10 -13.73 -18.04 -6.70
N TYR A 11 -14.12 -16.85 -7.14
CA TYR A 11 -15.34 -16.66 -7.93
C TYR A 11 -15.11 -16.79 -9.43
N PHE A 12 -13.98 -16.28 -9.95
CA PHE A 12 -13.72 -16.22 -11.38
C PHE A 12 -13.57 -17.62 -12.02
N VAL A 13 -12.81 -18.50 -11.37
CA VAL A 13 -12.56 -19.85 -11.87
C VAL A 13 -13.86 -20.66 -12.08
N PRO A 14 -14.74 -20.83 -11.07
CA PRO A 14 -15.97 -21.60 -11.26
C PRO A 14 -16.92 -20.99 -12.29
N ILE A 15 -16.98 -19.66 -12.39
CA ILE A 15 -17.82 -18.96 -13.39
C ILE A 15 -17.33 -19.27 -14.81
N ILE A 16 -16.03 -19.13 -15.08
CA ILE A 16 -15.47 -19.41 -16.40
C ILE A 16 -15.61 -20.89 -16.76
N THR A 17 -15.40 -21.80 -15.80
CA THR A 17 -15.62 -23.23 -16.02
C THR A 17 -17.07 -23.52 -16.39
N LEU A 18 -18.04 -22.88 -15.71
CA LEU A 18 -19.46 -23.02 -16.05
C LEU A 18 -19.76 -22.52 -17.47
N ILE A 19 -19.25 -21.35 -17.84
CA ILE A 19 -19.44 -20.78 -19.19
C ILE A 19 -18.81 -21.68 -20.26
N ALA A 20 -17.64 -22.25 -20.00
CA ALA A 20 -16.97 -23.16 -20.93
C ALA A 20 -17.77 -24.47 -21.13
N ILE A 21 -18.30 -25.04 -20.04
CA ILE A 21 -19.18 -26.22 -20.10
C ILE A 21 -20.47 -25.90 -20.87
N LEU A 22 -21.10 -24.76 -20.60
CA LEU A 22 -22.32 -24.33 -21.31
C LEU A 22 -22.05 -24.11 -22.80
N THR A 23 -20.91 -23.51 -23.15
CA THR A 23 -20.48 -23.34 -24.54
C THR A 23 -20.31 -24.69 -25.21
N TRP A 24 -19.55 -25.59 -24.60
CA TRP A 24 -19.37 -26.95 -25.14
C TRP A 24 -20.69 -27.70 -25.33
N ALA A 25 -21.58 -27.66 -24.34
CA ALA A 25 -22.88 -28.32 -24.40
C ALA A 25 -23.77 -27.72 -25.49
N THR A 26 -23.82 -26.39 -25.61
CA THR A 26 -24.63 -25.69 -26.61
C THR A 26 -24.17 -26.04 -28.03
N TRP A 27 -22.88 -25.96 -28.32
CA TRP A 27 -22.34 -26.30 -29.64
C TRP A 27 -22.49 -27.79 -29.97
N THR A 28 -22.36 -28.68 -28.98
CA THR A 28 -22.57 -30.12 -29.17
C THR A 28 -24.03 -30.45 -29.47
N ILE A 29 -24.98 -29.86 -28.74
CA ILE A 29 -26.42 -30.05 -28.96
C ILE A 29 -26.84 -29.50 -30.33
N LEU A 30 -26.40 -28.30 -30.69
CA LEU A 30 -26.72 -27.70 -31.99
C LEU A 30 -26.11 -28.47 -33.17
N GLY A 31 -24.90 -29.01 -33.00
CA GLY A 31 -24.25 -29.88 -33.99
C GLY A 31 -24.98 -31.22 -34.17
N LEU A 32 -25.38 -31.87 -33.07
CA LEU A 32 -26.15 -33.13 -33.11
C LEU A 32 -27.59 -32.94 -33.60
N ALA A 33 -28.20 -31.77 -33.36
CA ALA A 33 -29.55 -31.44 -33.82
C ALA A 33 -29.63 -31.09 -35.32
N GLY A 34 -28.49 -31.05 -36.04
CA GLY A 34 -28.44 -30.78 -37.48
C GLY A 34 -28.79 -29.35 -37.87
N VAL A 35 -28.73 -28.40 -36.93
CA VAL A 35 -29.03 -26.98 -37.17
C VAL A 35 -27.84 -26.28 -37.86
N LEU A 36 -26.63 -26.82 -37.71
CA LEU A 36 -25.42 -26.25 -38.30
C LEU A 36 -25.13 -26.87 -39.68
N PRO A 37 -24.69 -26.06 -40.66
CA PRO A 37 -24.24 -26.58 -41.95
C PRO A 37 -23.04 -27.52 -41.78
N GLU A 38 -23.05 -28.67 -42.47
CA GLU A 38 -21.94 -29.64 -42.44
C GLU A 38 -20.62 -29.05 -42.97
N SER A 39 -20.65 -27.91 -43.67
CA SER A 39 -19.47 -27.19 -44.14
C SER A 39 -18.56 -26.65 -43.03
N TYR A 40 -19.05 -26.58 -41.79
CA TYR A 40 -18.24 -26.18 -40.63
C TYR A 40 -17.47 -27.33 -39.99
N LEU A 41 -17.79 -28.57 -40.37
CA LEU A 41 -17.10 -29.75 -39.86
C LEU A 41 -15.95 -30.12 -40.79
N ASP A 42 -14.72 -30.12 -40.26
CA ASP A 42 -13.60 -30.76 -40.97
C ASP A 42 -13.86 -32.28 -41.05
N ALA A 43 -13.61 -32.87 -42.21
CA ALA A 43 -13.95 -34.26 -42.56
C ALA A 43 -13.42 -35.36 -41.59
N THR A 44 -12.52 -34.98 -40.66
CA THR A 44 -11.84 -35.88 -39.72
C THR A 44 -12.27 -35.65 -38.27
N SER A 45 -12.99 -34.57 -37.95
CA SER A 45 -13.26 -34.11 -36.58
C SER A 45 -14.76 -34.14 -36.27
N GLY A 46 -15.19 -34.87 -35.24
CA GLY A 46 -16.61 -34.90 -34.85
C GLY A 46 -17.10 -33.59 -34.18
N TRP A 47 -18.42 -33.39 -34.11
CA TRP A 47 -19.06 -32.23 -33.46
C TRP A 47 -18.59 -31.97 -32.02
N VAL A 48 -18.25 -33.03 -31.29
CA VAL A 48 -17.69 -32.94 -29.92
C VAL A 48 -16.31 -32.27 -29.91
N ALA A 49 -15.46 -32.58 -30.88
CA ALA A 49 -14.12 -31.98 -31.01
C ALA A 49 -14.21 -30.50 -31.42
N PHE A 50 -15.13 -30.19 -32.34
CA PHE A 50 -15.44 -28.81 -32.74
C PHE A 50 -15.92 -27.97 -31.55
N ALA A 51 -16.92 -28.45 -30.79
CA ALA A 51 -17.41 -27.76 -29.60
C ALA A 51 -16.33 -27.61 -28.51
N LEU A 52 -15.43 -28.58 -28.37
CA LEU A 52 -14.32 -28.54 -27.41
C LEU A 52 -13.32 -27.44 -27.77
N GLN A 53 -13.06 -27.20 -29.06
CA GLN A 53 -12.20 -26.12 -29.52
C GLN A 53 -12.73 -24.75 -29.08
N PHE A 54 -14.04 -24.52 -29.18
CA PHE A 54 -14.67 -23.29 -28.68
C PHE A 54 -14.59 -23.16 -27.16
N ALA A 55 -14.77 -24.26 -26.42
CA ALA A 55 -14.62 -24.24 -24.97
C ALA A 55 -13.18 -23.90 -24.53
N ILE A 56 -12.17 -24.43 -25.20
CA ILE A 56 -10.75 -24.09 -24.96
C ILE A 56 -10.49 -22.62 -25.32
N ALA A 57 -11.05 -22.11 -26.42
CA ALA A 57 -10.91 -20.71 -26.80
C ALA A 57 -11.47 -19.77 -25.71
N VAL A 58 -12.61 -20.12 -25.09
CA VAL A 58 -13.16 -19.37 -23.94
C VAL A 58 -12.19 -19.34 -22.76
N PHE A 59 -11.55 -20.47 -22.42
CA PHE A 59 -10.55 -20.51 -21.35
C PHE A 59 -9.33 -19.64 -21.64
N VAL A 60 -8.81 -19.67 -22.87
CA VAL A 60 -7.64 -18.89 -23.28
C VAL A 60 -7.93 -17.40 -23.20
N VAL A 61 -9.07 -16.96 -23.74
CA VAL A 61 -9.49 -15.55 -23.71
C VAL A 61 -9.77 -15.09 -22.28
N ALA A 62 -10.24 -15.97 -21.41
CA ALA A 62 -10.54 -15.66 -20.02
C ALA A 62 -9.31 -15.60 -19.10
N CYS A 63 -8.07 -15.88 -19.56
CA CYS A 63 -6.92 -15.82 -18.65
C CYS A 63 -6.81 -14.44 -17.96
N PRO A 64 -6.86 -14.35 -16.62
CA PRO A 64 -6.73 -13.10 -15.89
C PRO A 64 -5.27 -12.66 -15.75
N CYS A 65 -4.43 -12.98 -16.75
CA CYS A 65 -2.98 -12.83 -16.74
C CYS A 65 -2.51 -11.41 -16.32
N GLY A 66 -3.26 -10.35 -16.67
CA GLY A 66 -2.95 -8.97 -16.27
C GLY A 66 -3.39 -8.59 -14.85
N LEU A 67 -4.38 -9.29 -14.28
CA LEU A 67 -4.95 -8.98 -12.97
C LEU A 67 -3.91 -9.18 -11.84
N GLY A 68 -3.10 -10.25 -11.95
CA GLY A 68 -2.08 -10.57 -10.94
C GLY A 68 -0.89 -9.62 -10.93
N LEU A 69 -0.58 -8.98 -12.07
CA LEU A 69 0.56 -8.05 -12.18
C LEU A 69 0.18 -6.60 -11.88
N ALA A 70 -1.09 -6.22 -12.02
CA ALA A 70 -1.54 -4.84 -11.85
C ALA A 70 -1.26 -4.29 -10.43
N ALA A 71 -1.61 -5.05 -9.40
CA ALA A 71 -1.41 -4.65 -8.00
C ALA A 71 0.06 -4.45 -7.61
N PRO A 72 0.98 -5.41 -7.84
CA PRO A 72 2.39 -5.23 -7.46
C PRO A 72 3.08 -4.13 -8.26
N THR A 73 2.75 -3.93 -9.54
CA THR A 73 3.32 -2.82 -10.32
C THR A 73 2.86 -1.47 -9.80
N ALA A 74 1.57 -1.31 -9.45
CA ALA A 74 1.07 -0.09 -8.85
C ALA A 74 1.75 0.24 -7.52
N ILE A 75 1.93 -0.75 -6.63
CA ILE A 75 2.59 -0.57 -5.34
C ILE A 75 4.08 -0.23 -5.53
N PHE A 76 4.76 -0.91 -6.45
CA PHE A 76 6.19 -0.67 -6.68
C PHE A 76 6.46 0.72 -7.25
N VAL A 77 5.69 1.15 -8.25
CA VAL A 77 5.80 2.49 -8.83
C VAL A 77 5.37 3.56 -7.81
N GLY A 78 4.29 3.31 -7.07
CA GLY A 78 3.82 4.21 -6.00
C GLY A 78 4.85 4.37 -4.87
N GLY A 79 5.51 3.28 -4.48
CA GLY A 79 6.63 3.29 -3.52
C GLY A 79 7.82 4.11 -4.02
N GLY A 80 8.19 3.93 -5.29
CA GLY A 80 9.23 4.74 -5.92
C GLY A 80 8.90 6.23 -5.96
N LEU A 81 7.63 6.59 -6.20
CA LEU A 81 7.18 7.97 -6.17
C LEU A 81 7.16 8.55 -4.75
N ALA A 82 6.71 7.78 -3.76
CA ALA A 82 6.73 8.18 -2.36
C ALA A 82 8.17 8.43 -1.85
N ALA A 83 9.10 7.56 -2.23
CA ALA A 83 10.52 7.71 -1.88
C ALA A 83 11.13 9.01 -2.46
N LYS A 84 10.72 9.43 -3.67
CA LYS A 84 11.14 10.73 -4.24
C LYS A 84 10.67 11.93 -3.41
N HIS A 85 9.60 11.77 -2.62
CA HIS A 85 9.07 12.80 -1.73
C HIS A 85 9.54 12.62 -0.27
N GLY A 86 10.54 11.75 -0.03
CA GLY A 86 11.06 11.49 1.32
C GLY A 86 10.17 10.61 2.19
N ILE A 87 9.16 9.96 1.62
CA ILE A 87 8.23 9.07 2.34
C ILE A 87 8.68 7.63 2.14
N LEU A 88 9.15 6.98 3.22
CA LEU A 88 9.55 5.58 3.21
C LEU A 88 8.45 4.69 3.81
N ALA A 89 7.65 4.08 2.94
CA ALA A 89 6.63 3.12 3.35
C ALA A 89 7.26 1.74 3.60
N LYS A 90 7.36 1.33 4.87
CA LYS A 90 7.85 0.00 5.27
C LYS A 90 6.66 -0.98 5.37
N GLY A 91 6.73 -2.12 4.68
CA GLY A 91 5.65 -3.11 4.65
C GLY A 91 4.96 -3.32 3.30
N GLY A 92 5.53 -2.78 2.21
CA GLY A 92 5.02 -3.00 0.86
C GLY A 92 3.61 -2.44 0.66
N GLY A 93 2.72 -3.23 0.04
CA GLY A 93 1.36 -2.81 -0.31
C GLY A 93 0.43 -2.54 0.86
N GLU A 94 0.63 -3.21 2.00
CA GLU A 94 -0.24 -3.07 3.18
C GLU A 94 -0.12 -1.68 3.81
N ALA A 95 1.08 -1.09 3.80
CA ALA A 95 1.31 0.26 4.29
C ALA A 95 0.50 1.30 3.51
N PHE A 96 0.50 1.18 2.17
CA PHE A 96 -0.30 2.07 1.30
C PHE A 96 -1.80 1.85 1.45
N GLU A 97 -2.24 0.59 1.59
CA GLU A 97 -3.66 0.26 1.77
C GLU A 97 -4.20 0.76 3.13
N LYS A 98 -3.39 0.71 4.19
CA LYS A 98 -3.75 1.28 5.48
C LYS A 98 -3.73 2.80 5.41
N ALA A 99 -2.70 3.39 4.83
CA ALA A 99 -2.56 4.85 4.70
C ALA A 99 -3.74 5.49 3.97
N SER A 100 -4.30 4.84 2.93
CA SER A 100 -5.46 5.36 2.21
C SER A 100 -6.78 5.32 2.99
N LYS A 101 -6.82 4.57 4.11
CA LYS A 101 -7.98 4.42 4.99
C LYS A 101 -7.84 5.18 6.31
N ILE A 102 -6.81 6.03 6.45
CA ILE A 102 -6.60 6.82 7.67
C ILE A 102 -7.49 8.05 7.63
N ASP A 103 -8.37 8.19 8.63
CA ASP A 103 -9.19 9.38 8.84
C ASP A 103 -8.61 10.34 9.89
N LEU A 104 -7.74 9.83 10.78
CA LEU A 104 -7.22 10.56 11.92
C LEU A 104 -5.71 10.33 12.07
N VAL A 105 -4.97 11.43 12.17
CA VAL A 105 -3.53 11.43 12.38
C VAL A 105 -3.24 12.04 13.75
N VAL A 106 -2.61 11.25 14.63
CA VAL A 106 -2.10 11.73 15.92
C VAL A 106 -0.61 11.97 15.76
N PHE A 107 -0.19 13.21 15.98
CA PHE A 107 1.23 13.57 15.97
C PHE A 107 1.78 13.49 17.39
N ASP A 108 2.94 12.87 17.53
CA ASP A 108 3.75 13.08 18.73
C ASP A 108 4.28 14.52 18.73
N LYS A 109 4.47 15.12 19.91
CA LYS A 109 4.94 16.50 20.00
C LYS A 109 6.45 16.56 19.82
N THR A 110 7.17 15.81 20.63
CA THR A 110 8.63 15.93 20.78
C THR A 110 9.33 15.19 19.64
N GLY A 111 10.06 15.90 18.78
CA GLY A 111 10.78 15.29 17.66
C GLY A 111 9.94 14.98 16.41
N THR A 112 8.63 15.28 16.43
CA THR A 112 7.79 15.27 15.23
C THR A 112 7.26 16.67 14.90
N LEU A 113 6.53 17.31 15.82
CA LEU A 113 6.09 18.70 15.66
C LEU A 113 7.19 19.69 16.05
N THR A 114 7.98 19.35 17.06
CA THR A 114 9.17 20.11 17.44
C THR A 114 10.41 19.46 16.85
N VAL A 115 11.50 20.23 16.74
CA VAL A 115 12.79 19.79 16.19
C VAL A 115 13.33 18.55 16.92
N GLY A 116 12.91 18.33 18.18
CA GLY A 116 13.43 17.27 19.03
C GLY A 116 14.91 17.52 19.39
N GLY A 117 15.42 16.78 20.36
CA GLY A 117 16.79 16.94 20.84
C GLY A 117 16.91 17.87 22.04
N GLU A 118 18.03 18.60 22.12
CA GLU A 118 18.37 19.42 23.29
C GLU A 118 17.44 20.63 23.42
N PRO A 119 16.76 20.80 24.56
CA PRO A 119 15.92 21.95 24.79
C PRO A 119 16.76 23.22 24.85
N LYS A 120 16.24 24.27 24.22
CA LYS A 120 16.89 25.57 24.18
C LYS A 120 16.22 26.51 25.17
N ILE A 121 17.02 27.17 26.00
CA ILE A 121 16.54 28.25 26.86
C ILE A 121 16.12 29.41 25.94
N THR A 122 14.83 29.74 25.92
CA THR A 122 14.29 30.89 25.18
C THR A 122 14.22 32.13 26.05
N ASP A 123 13.80 31.97 27.30
CA ASP A 123 13.55 33.04 28.24
C ASP A 123 14.16 32.70 29.59
N ALA A 124 14.86 33.67 30.19
CA ALA A 124 15.39 33.56 31.53
C ALA A 124 15.01 34.81 32.31
N LEU A 125 14.23 34.61 33.39
CA LEU A 125 13.85 35.66 34.31
C LEU A 125 14.64 35.48 35.60
N THR A 126 15.50 36.44 35.92
CA THR A 126 16.21 36.49 37.19
C THR A 126 15.37 37.25 38.21
N TYR A 127 15.09 36.64 39.36
CA TYR A 127 14.37 37.32 40.44
C TYR A 127 15.31 38.33 41.12
N PRO A 128 14.97 39.63 41.20
CA PRO A 128 15.81 40.62 41.87
C PRO A 128 15.58 40.51 43.39
N GLY A 129 16.36 39.67 44.07
CA GLY A 129 16.38 39.55 45.53
C GLY A 129 17.74 39.89 46.10
N SER A 130 17.85 41.09 46.71
CA SER A 130 19.00 41.64 47.45
C SER A 130 20.35 41.54 46.71
N THR A 131 20.72 42.48 45.86
CA THR A 131 21.31 43.76 46.25
C THR A 131 21.25 44.67 45.04
N GLN A 132 20.76 45.89 45.24
CA GLN A 132 20.43 46.85 44.19
C GLN A 132 21.69 47.58 43.68
N GLU A 133 22.76 46.83 43.37
CA GLU A 133 23.98 47.38 42.82
C GLU A 133 24.45 46.49 41.66
N ALA A 134 24.16 46.96 40.45
CA ALA A 134 24.75 46.55 39.19
C ALA A 134 24.93 45.03 39.00
N ALA A 135 23.82 44.31 38.73
CA ALA A 135 23.92 43.02 38.02
C ALA A 135 24.46 43.30 36.62
N GLY A 136 25.78 43.39 36.50
CA GLY A 136 26.47 43.51 35.24
C GLY A 136 26.20 42.27 34.40
N GLN A 137 26.35 42.41 33.08
CA GLN A 137 26.22 41.32 32.10
C GLN A 137 27.11 40.10 32.44
N GLU A 138 28.15 40.29 33.27
CA GLU A 138 29.06 39.27 33.79
C GLU A 138 28.41 38.32 34.83
N ASP A 139 27.54 38.80 35.73
CA ASP A 139 26.93 37.97 36.78
C ASP A 139 25.95 36.94 36.21
N THR A 140 25.20 37.33 35.18
CA THR A 140 24.33 36.41 34.44
C THR A 140 25.12 35.29 33.76
N GLY A 141 26.30 35.58 33.22
CA GLY A 141 27.17 34.58 32.59
C GLY A 141 27.68 33.54 33.59
N LEU A 142 28.08 33.98 34.79
CA LEU A 142 28.50 33.10 35.88
C LEU A 142 27.36 32.18 36.36
N LEU A 143 26.14 32.73 36.46
CA LEU A 143 24.93 32.00 36.84
C LEU A 143 24.60 30.88 35.84
N PHE A 144 24.62 31.18 34.53
CA PHE A 144 24.40 30.17 33.49
C PHE A 144 25.53 29.13 33.45
N ALA A 145 26.78 29.52 33.70
CA ALA A 145 27.89 28.58 33.77
C ALA A 145 27.77 27.61 34.96
N ALA A 146 27.33 28.11 36.13
CA ALA A 146 27.07 27.29 37.31
C ALA A 146 25.88 26.34 37.11
N LEU A 147 24.77 26.84 36.54
CA LEU A 147 23.61 26.00 36.19
C LEU A 147 24.00 24.92 35.19
N LYS A 148 24.79 25.26 34.16
CA LYS A 148 25.31 24.30 33.20
C LYS A 148 26.15 23.22 33.88
N ALA A 149 27.08 23.59 34.77
CA ALA A 149 27.93 22.63 35.46
C ALA A 149 27.15 21.66 36.36
N VAL A 150 26.00 22.10 36.90
CA VAL A 150 25.10 21.24 37.69
C VAL A 150 24.29 20.30 36.80
N GLU A 151 23.79 20.80 35.67
CA GLU A 151 22.91 20.04 34.77
C GLU A 151 23.66 19.19 33.73
N GLU A 152 24.96 19.39 33.53
CA GLU A 152 25.77 18.65 32.53
C GLU A 152 25.82 17.13 32.78
N ASN A 153 25.52 16.70 34.01
CA ASN A 153 25.45 15.28 34.38
C ASN A 153 24.01 14.72 34.38
N SER A 154 23.02 15.54 34.03
CA SER A 154 21.61 15.16 33.94
C SER A 154 21.30 14.62 32.53
N SER A 155 20.49 13.57 32.46
CA SER A 155 19.94 13.03 31.21
C SER A 155 18.50 13.47 30.97
N HIS A 156 17.98 14.33 31.86
CA HIS A 156 16.68 14.94 31.69
C HIS A 156 16.78 16.09 30.66
N PRO A 157 15.86 16.19 29.69
CA PRO A 157 15.76 17.36 28.81
C PRO A 157 15.33 18.60 29.60
#